data_AF-A0AB34QU35-F1
#
_entry.id   AF-A0AB34QU35-F1
#
_cell.length_a   1.000
_cell.length_b   1.000
_cell.length_c   1.000
_cell.angle_alpha   90.00
_cell.angle_beta   90.00
_cell.angle_gamma   90.00
#
_symmetry.space_group_name_H-M   'P 1'
#
loop_
_entity.id
_entity.type
_entity.pdbx_description
1 polymer ?
#
loop_
_entity_poly.entity_id
_entity_poly.type
_entity_poly.pdbx_seq_one_letter_code
_entity_poly.pdbx_strand_id
1 'polypeptide(L)' 'MDYTKLLEEKYPNSIIQYVRQREGLDKKDASMDKEILEMSKSEVFRDVLAWNGFLGGWDFTIKDWIKSIYGIDLDEFEK' A
#
# COMPACT_ATOMS: atom_id res chain seq x y z
N MET A 1 11.85 -18.82 -0.06
CA MET A 1 11.39 -17.92 -1.15
C MET A 1 11.82 -16.52 -0.75
N ASP A 2 12.37 -15.74 -1.67
CA ASP A 2 12.80 -14.37 -1.39
C ASP A 2 11.60 -13.43 -1.58
N TYR A 3 10.86 -13.20 -0.51
CA TYR A 3 9.65 -12.36 -0.54
C TYR A 3 9.98 -10.88 -0.79
N THR A 4 11.14 -10.43 -0.31
CA THR A 4 11.64 -9.07 -0.55
C THR A 4 11.77 -8.79 -2.04
N LYS A 5 12.42 -9.70 -2.78
CA LYS A 5 12.59 -9.53 -4.22
C LYS A 5 11.25 -9.51 -4.96
N LEU A 6 10.30 -10.36 -4.59
CA LEU A 6 8.98 -10.39 -5.20
C LEU A 6 8.19 -9.10 -4.92
N LEU A 7 8.32 -8.53 -3.73
CA LEU A 7 7.74 -7.22 -3.44
C LEU A 7 8.37 -6.11 -4.26
N GLU A 8 9.69 -6.11 -4.43
CA GLU A 8 10.40 -5.12 -5.24
C GLU A 8 10.04 -5.19 -6.73
N GLU A 9 9.59 -6.35 -7.22
CA GLU A 9 9.00 -6.51 -8.56
C GLU A 9 7.56 -5.96 -8.65
N LYS A 10 6.79 -5.99 -7.55
CA LYS A 10 5.38 -5.53 -7.48
C LYS A 10 5.26 -4.04 -7.19
N TYR A 11 6.11 -3.50 -6.32
CA TYR A 11 6.02 -2.14 -5.81
C TYR A 11 7.39 -1.45 -5.72
N PRO A 12 7.46 -0.12 -5.94
CA PRO A 12 8.67 0.65 -5.65
C PRO A 12 9.09 0.52 -4.19
N ASN A 13 10.41 0.55 -3.93
CA ASN A 13 10.98 0.39 -2.59
C ASN A 13 10.39 1.39 -1.56
N SER A 14 10.09 2.64 -1.97
CA SER A 14 9.45 3.62 -1.08
C SER A 14 8.09 3.16 -0.56
N ILE A 15 7.27 2.52 -1.40
CA ILE A 15 5.97 1.97 -0.99
C ILE A 15 6.17 0.86 0.02
N ILE A 16 7.09 -0.07 -0.25
CA ILE A 16 7.42 -1.19 0.66
C ILE A 16 7.87 -0.65 2.03
N GLN A 17 8.74 0.37 2.04
CA GLN A 17 9.22 1.00 3.27
C GLN A 17 8.08 1.63 4.08
N TYR A 18 7.15 2.34 3.45
CA TYR A 18 6.01 2.95 4.15
C TYR A 18 5.11 1.90 4.79
N VAL A 19 4.84 0.79 4.11
CA VAL A 19 4.01 -0.29 4.65
C VAL A 19 4.72 -0.99 5.83
N ARG A 20 6.01 -1.30 5.72
CA ARG A 20 6.80 -1.83 6.85
C ARG A 20 6.74 -0.92 8.08
N GLN A 21 6.94 0.38 7.87
CA GLN A 21 6.90 1.35 8.95
C GLN A 21 5.49 1.51 9.54
N ARG A 22 4.45 1.32 8.73
CA ARG A 22 3.06 1.29 9.20
C ARG A 22 2.78 0.09 10.12
N GLU A 23 3.44 -1.04 9.89
CA GLU A 23 3.45 -2.22 10.76
C GLU A 23 4.36 -2.06 12.00
N GLY A 24 4.99 -0.89 12.18
CA GLY A 24 5.87 -0.61 13.31
C GLY A 24 7.30 -1.13 13.17
N LEU A 25 7.70 -1.53 11.95
CA LEU A 25 9.03 -2.05 11.66
C LEU A 25 10.01 -0.94 11.23
N ASP A 26 11.31 -1.22 11.30
CA ASP A 26 12.29 -0.39 10.59
C ASP A 26 12.05 -0.48 9.07
N LYS A 27 12.34 0.59 8.32
CA LYS A 27 12.14 0.63 6.86
C LYS A 27 12.86 -0.49 6.10
N LYS A 28 13.96 -1.04 6.65
CA LYS A 28 14.72 -2.15 6.05
C LYS A 28 14.39 -3.52 6.64
N ASP A 29 13.51 -3.58 7.63
CA ASP A 29 13.11 -4.84 8.25
C ASP A 29 12.12 -5.58 7.34
N ALA A 30 12.57 -6.68 6.76
CA ALA A 30 11.83 -7.50 5.82
C ALA A 30 11.06 -8.66 6.48
N SER A 31 10.93 -8.65 7.82
CA SER A 31 10.31 -9.75 8.57
C SER A 31 8.84 -10.01 8.23
N MET A 32 8.13 -9.01 7.68
CA MET A 32 6.72 -9.11 7.27
C MET A 32 6.50 -8.99 5.75
N ASP A 33 7.56 -9.14 4.94
CA ASP A 33 7.45 -8.98 3.48
C ASP A 33 6.52 -10.01 2.83
N LYS A 34 6.37 -11.19 3.43
CA LYS A 34 5.43 -12.19 2.92
C LYS A 34 3.99 -11.72 3.11
N GLU A 35 3.66 -11.22 4.30
CA GLU A 35 2.34 -10.71 4.67
C GLU A 35 2.00 -9.50 3.79
N ILE A 36 2.96 -8.59 3.58
CA ILE A 36 2.80 -7.43 2.71
C ILE A 36 2.56 -7.83 1.25
N LEU A 37 3.21 -8.91 0.78
CA LEU A 37 2.99 -9.42 -0.57
C LEU A 37 1.57 -9.92 -0.80
N GLU A 38 0.96 -10.50 0.25
CA GLU A 38 -0.40 -11.05 0.28
C GLU A 38 -1.48 -9.96 0.42
N MET A 39 -1.12 -8.73 0.81
CA MET A 39 -2.05 -7.60 0.88
C MET A 39 -2.64 -7.21 -0.49
N SER A 40 -3.91 -6.82 -0.46
CA SER A 40 -4.56 -6.13 -1.58
C SER A 40 -3.90 -4.77 -1.86
N LYS A 41 -4.10 -4.24 -3.07
CA LYS A 41 -3.60 -2.89 -3.41
C LYS A 41 -4.28 -1.83 -2.54
N SER A 42 -5.54 -2.05 -2.15
CA SER A 42 -6.33 -1.22 -1.25
C SER A 42 -5.72 -1.13 0.13
N GLU A 43 -5.31 -2.26 0.71
CA GLU A 43 -4.65 -2.28 2.02
C GLU A 43 -3.30 -1.57 1.96
N VAL A 44 -2.48 -1.87 0.94
CA VAL A 44 -1.20 -1.19 0.71
C VAL A 44 -1.40 0.32 0.55
N PHE A 45 -2.39 0.75 -0.23
CA PHE A 45 -2.70 2.16 -0.43
C PHE A 45 -3.11 2.87 0.86
N ARG A 46 -4.01 2.25 1.63
CA ARG A 46 -4.41 2.75 2.96
C ARG A 46 -3.23 2.92 3.89
N ASP A 47 -2.31 1.97 3.89
CA ASP A 47 -1.18 1.97 4.81
C ASP A 47 -0.11 3.00 4.42
N VAL A 48 0.12 3.17 3.12
CA VAL A 48 0.94 4.27 2.58
C VAL A 48 0.37 5.63 2.98
N LEU A 49 -0.95 5.82 2.84
CA LEU A 49 -1.61 7.07 3.22
C LEU A 49 -1.50 7.33 4.72
N ALA A 50 -1.78 6.32 5.54
CA ALA A 50 -1.71 6.43 6.98
C ALA A 50 -0.29 6.78 7.45
N TRP A 51 0.74 6.15 6.87
CA TRP A 51 2.13 6.49 7.17
C TRP A 51 2.48 7.95 6.83
N ASN A 52 1.89 8.50 5.77
CA ASN A 52 2.08 9.89 5.35
C ASN A 52 1.13 10.89 6.07
N GLY A 53 0.44 10.47 7.14
CA GLY A 53 -0.39 11.33 7.98
C GLY A 53 -1.85 11.46 7.54
N PHE A 54 -2.26 10.78 6.47
CA PHE A 54 -3.63 10.76 5.99
C PHE A 54 -4.44 9.67 6.72
N LEU A 55 -4.78 9.94 7.98
CA LEU A 55 -5.52 9.02 8.86
C LEU A 55 -7.04 9.19 8.76
N GLY A 56 -7.80 8.12 9.01
CA GLY A 56 -9.25 8.21 9.20
C GLY A 56 -10.10 8.16 7.93
N GLY A 57 -9.74 7.30 6.96
CA GLY A 57 -10.57 7.04 5.76
C GLY A 57 -10.19 7.87 4.54
N TRP A 58 -8.99 8.46 4.53
CA TRP A 58 -8.48 9.18 3.36
C TRP A 58 -8.28 8.28 2.14
N ASP A 59 -8.09 6.97 2.33
CA ASP A 59 -8.05 5.99 1.25
C ASP A 59 -9.34 5.99 0.45
N PHE A 60 -10.50 5.95 1.12
CA PHE A 60 -11.81 6.07 0.47
C PHE A 60 -11.99 7.42 -0.19
N THR A 61 -11.63 8.50 0.51
CA THR A 61 -11.81 9.88 0.02
C THR A 61 -10.99 10.12 -1.25
N ILE A 62 -9.73 9.70 -1.28
CA ILE A 62 -8.86 9.90 -2.44
C ILE A 62 -9.29 9.00 -3.60
N LYS A 63 -9.69 7.74 -3.35
CA LYS A 63 -10.25 6.88 -4.39
C LYS A 63 -11.52 7.47 -5.01
N ASP A 64 -12.42 8.01 -4.19
CA ASP A 64 -13.64 8.68 -4.67
C ASP A 64 -13.32 9.94 -5.49
N TRP A 65 -12.32 10.73 -5.09
CA TRP A 65 -11.85 11.86 -5.89
C TRP A 65 -11.28 11.42 -7.23
N ILE A 66 -10.47 10.35 -7.26
CA ILE A 66 -9.91 9.81 -8.50
C ILE A 66 -11.04 9.35 -9.43
N LYS A 67 -12.03 8.64 -8.88
CA LYS A 67 -13.21 8.21 -9.64
C LYS A 67 -14.03 9.39 -10.16
N SER A 68 -14.27 10.40 -9.32
CA SER A 68 -15.10 11.56 -9.68
C SER A 68 -14.42 12.50 -10.68
N ILE A 69 -13.10 12.70 -10.59
CA ILE A 69 -12.35 13.63 -11.44
C ILE A 69 -11.87 12.96 -12.73
N TYR A 70 -11.35 11.73 -12.63
CA TYR A 70 -10.73 11.03 -13.76
C TYR A 70 -11.58 9.90 -14.32
N GLY A 71 -12.70 9.53 -13.67
CA GLY A 71 -13.54 8.42 -14.10
C GLY A 71 -12.92 7.05 -13.85
N ILE A 72 -11.85 6.96 -13.05
CA ILE A 72 -11.11 5.71 -12.79
C ILE A 72 -11.56 5.15 -11.44
N ASP A 73 -12.24 4.00 -11.45
CA ASP A 73 -12.58 3.28 -10.23
C ASP A 73 -11.45 2.33 -9.83
N LEU A 74 -10.64 2.72 -8.85
CA LEU A 74 -9.49 1.92 -8.40
C LEU A 74 -9.89 0.57 -7.78
N ASP A 75 -11.10 0.46 -7.22
CA ASP A 75 -11.56 -0.77 -6.59
C ASP A 75 -12.03 -1.83 -7.62
N GLU A 76 -12.29 -1.42 -8.87
CA GLU A 76 -12.58 -2.36 -9.97
C GLU A 76 -11.33 -3.15 -10.41
N PHE A 77 -10.13 -2.60 -10.19
CA PHE A 77 -8.85 -3.25 -10.56
C PHE A 77 -8.34 -4.26 -9.53
N GLU A 78 -9.14 -4.55 -8.50
CA GLU A 78 -8.86 -5.55 -7.46
C GLU A 78 -9.63 -6.86 -7.63
N LYS A 79 -10.55 -6.95 -8.59
CA LYS A 79 -11.34 -8.15 -8.87
C LYS A 79 -10.62 -9.17 -9.76
#